data_AF-A0A411YGQ0-F1
#
_entry.id   AF-A0A411YGQ0-F1
#
_cell.length_a   1.000
_cell.length_b   1.000
_cell.length_c   1.000
_cell.angle_alpha   90.00
_cell.angle_beta   90.00
_cell.angle_gamma   90.00
#
_symmetry.space_group_name_H-M   'P 1'
#
loop_
_entity.id
_entity.type
_entity.pdbx_description
1 polymer ?
#
loop_
_entity_poly.entity_id
_entity_poly.type
_entity_poly.pdbx_seq_one_letter_code
_entity_poly.pdbx_strand_id
1 'polypeptide(L)'
;MLSTIAVILAAGLLMALLGAAAGLWWMRRAMRRPVRVCAAPADGCDGCPSSGGSGPRFAPQLAFAAASGGGGSGGAGGEAPESRGPDRRTFLRGALGLSSLGAVGSFGAASIAFLWPDTRGGFGAVLEVGHVDDVLNDIDEADGAFEFTPGRARLVRYDPEDDTEDAYLELTQEGESPVLALYQVCPHLGCAVPWCDSSRWWECPCHASAYNRWGEFQDGPAPRGMDRFRVEISDDGILSVDTTEIIDGPSRGQQSLIQPREGDACV
;
A
#
# COMPACT_ATOMS: atom_id res chain seq x y z
N MET A 1 14.61 22.11 -15.82
CA MET A 1 14.19 20.88 -15.12
C MET A 1 15.27 19.79 -15.08
N LEU A 2 16.11 19.61 -16.11
CA LEU A 2 17.21 18.63 -16.12
C LEU A 2 18.27 18.82 -15.01
N SER A 3 18.50 20.06 -14.53
CA SER A 3 19.54 20.35 -13.51
C SER A 3 19.17 19.87 -12.11
N THR A 4 17.89 19.75 -11.77
CA THR A 4 17.47 19.40 -10.40
C THR A 4 17.55 17.89 -10.17
N ILE A 5 17.20 17.10 -11.19
CA ILE A 5 17.29 15.64 -11.17
C ILE A 5 18.75 15.18 -11.06
N ALA A 6 19.67 15.84 -11.76
CA ALA A 6 21.11 15.54 -11.67
C ALA A 6 21.68 15.78 -10.26
N VAL A 7 21.21 16.82 -9.56
CA VAL A 7 21.65 17.11 -8.17
C VAL A 7 21.12 16.08 -7.19
N ILE A 8 19.87 15.63 -7.35
CA ILE A 8 19.26 14.61 -6.48
C ILE A 8 19.94 13.24 -6.68
N LEU A 9 20.22 12.86 -7.92
CA LEU A 9 20.93 11.60 -8.21
C LEU A 9 22.38 11.62 -7.68
N ALA A 10 23.08 12.75 -7.82
CA ALA A 10 24.44 12.90 -7.28
C ALA A 10 24.47 12.87 -5.74
N ALA A 11 23.49 13.50 -5.07
CA ALA A 11 23.37 13.46 -3.61
C ALA A 11 23.03 12.05 -3.10
N GLY A 12 22.15 11.33 -3.79
CA GLY A 12 21.82 9.93 -3.47
C GLY A 12 23.01 8.99 -3.59
N LEU A 13 23.81 9.14 -4.66
CA LEU A 13 25.01 8.34 -4.87
C LEU A 13 26.10 8.63 -3.82
N LEU A 14 26.27 9.90 -3.42
CA LEU A 14 27.23 10.30 -2.40
C LEU A 14 26.87 9.74 -1.01
N MET A 15 25.59 9.74 -0.65
CA MET A 15 25.10 9.18 0.62
C MET A 15 25.25 7.66 0.67
N ALA A 16 25.01 6.95 -0.44
CA ALA A 16 25.21 5.51 -0.53
C ALA A 16 26.69 5.11 -0.35
N LEU A 17 27.61 5.87 -0.95
CA LEU A 17 29.05 5.62 -0.85
C LEU A 17 29.60 5.90 0.57
N LEU A 18 29.10 6.94 1.25
CA LEU A 18 29.48 7.23 2.63
C LEU A 18 28.99 6.16 3.62
N GLY A 19 27.78 5.62 3.40
CA GLY A 19 27.24 4.51 4.20
C GLY A 19 28.05 3.22 4.07
N ALA A 20 28.46 2.87 2.85
CA ALA A 20 29.29 1.68 2.59
C ALA A 20 30.68 1.79 3.25
N ALA A 21 31.31 2.97 3.23
CA ALA A 21 32.60 3.20 3.87
C ALA A 21 32.54 3.08 5.40
N ALA A 22 31.47 3.60 6.02
CA ALA A 22 31.24 3.49 7.46
C ALA A 22 30.99 2.03 7.91
N GLY A 23 30.19 1.28 7.13
CA GLY A 23 29.93 -0.13 7.38
C GLY A 23 31.18 -0.99 7.30
N LEU A 24 32.02 -0.77 6.27
CA LEU A 24 33.26 -1.51 6.09
C LEU A 24 34.32 -1.16 7.15
N TRP A 25 34.37 0.09 7.60
CA TRP A 25 35.23 0.51 8.71
C TRP A 25 34.80 -0.10 10.05
N TRP A 26 33.49 -0.14 10.33
CA TRP A 26 32.96 -0.77 11.55
C TRP A 26 33.21 -2.28 11.57
N MET A 27 32.97 -2.98 10.45
CA MET A 27 33.28 -4.42 10.31
C MET A 27 34.78 -4.72 10.47
N ARG A 28 35.66 -3.92 9.86
CA ARG A 28 37.12 -4.08 10.01
C ARG A 28 37.59 -3.80 11.44
N ARG A 29 36.93 -2.90 12.17
CA ARG A 29 37.24 -2.62 13.59
C ARG A 29 36.71 -3.71 14.53
N ALA A 30 35.55 -4.28 14.23
CA ALA A 30 34.99 -5.39 15.00
C ALA A 30 35.83 -6.68 14.88
N MET A 31 36.41 -6.94 13.71
CA MET A 31 37.21 -8.15 13.44
C MET A 31 38.69 -8.07 13.88
N ARG A 32 39.19 -6.90 14.32
CA ARG A 32 40.58 -6.70 14.78
C ARG A 32 40.73 -6.66 16.30
N ARG A 33 39.93 -7.43 17.04
CA ARG A 33 40.18 -7.63 18.47
C ARG A 33 41.12 -8.82 18.63
N PRO A 34 42.40 -8.62 19.00
CA PRO A 34 43.29 -9.74 19.28
C PRO A 34 42.73 -10.47 20.50
N VAL A 35 42.31 -11.72 20.32
CA VAL A 35 42.04 -12.63 21.42
C VAL A 35 43.38 -12.95 22.04
N ARG A 36 43.69 -12.36 23.21
CA ARG A 36 44.82 -12.80 24.01
C ARG A 36 44.45 -14.16 24.59
N VAL A 37 45.00 -15.21 24.01
CA VAL A 37 45.05 -16.53 24.66
C VAL A 37 46.11 -16.41 25.74
N CYS A 38 45.69 -16.32 27.00
CA CYS A 38 46.63 -16.47 28.11
C CYS A 38 47.15 -17.91 28.07
N ALA A 39 48.45 -18.08 27.87
CA ALA A 39 49.11 -19.35 28.15
C ALA A 39 48.93 -19.61 29.66
N ALA A 40 48.36 -20.76 30.01
CA ALA A 40 48.35 -21.23 31.38
C ALA A 40 49.81 -21.44 31.85
N PRO A 41 50.22 -20.95 33.02
CA PRO A 41 51.50 -21.35 33.60
C PRO A 41 51.43 -22.82 33.95
N ALA A 42 52.36 -23.59 33.39
CA ALA A 42 52.52 -25.00 33.68
C ALA A 42 53.36 -25.16 34.94
N ASP A 43 52.80 -24.90 36.13
CA ASP A 43 53.43 -25.22 37.41
C ASP A 43 52.38 -25.51 38.50
N GLY A 44 52.40 -26.74 39.02
CA GLY A 44 52.03 -27.05 40.41
C GLY A 44 50.55 -27.18 40.76
N CYS A 45 49.99 -28.38 40.57
CA CYS A 45 48.81 -28.81 41.32
C CYS A 45 49.26 -29.34 42.70
N ASP A 46 49.26 -28.49 43.72
CA ASP A 46 49.32 -28.92 45.12
C ASP A 46 48.22 -28.22 45.94
N GLY A 47 47.32 -29.02 46.51
CA GLY A 47 46.41 -28.56 47.57
C GLY A 47 44.93 -28.45 47.19
N CYS A 48 44.26 -29.59 47.05
CA CYS A 48 42.81 -29.68 47.32
C CYS A 48 42.59 -29.91 48.82
N PRO A 49 41.87 -29.05 49.55
CA PRO A 49 41.28 -29.44 50.83
C PRO A 49 39.99 -30.23 50.57
N SER A 50 40.04 -31.52 50.88
CA SER A 50 38.89 -32.41 50.98
C SER A 50 38.11 -32.15 52.27
N SER A 51 36.81 -31.86 52.16
CA SER A 51 35.75 -32.16 53.14
C SER A 51 34.50 -31.41 52.67
N GLY A 52 33.31 -31.96 52.46
CA GLY A 52 32.68 -33.19 52.92
C GLY A 52 31.19 -32.86 53.09
N GLY A 53 30.29 -33.77 52.73
CA GLY A 53 28.93 -33.77 53.29
C GLY A 53 27.76 -33.37 52.36
N SER A 54 27.12 -34.41 51.80
CA SER A 54 25.67 -34.68 51.87
C SER A 54 24.64 -33.68 51.32
N GLY A 55 24.09 -34.04 50.14
CA GLY A 55 22.64 -34.21 49.94
C GLY A 55 21.81 -32.98 49.53
N PRO A 56 20.79 -33.16 48.63
CA PRO A 56 19.98 -32.05 48.13
C PRO A 56 18.88 -31.71 49.15
N ARG A 57 18.70 -30.42 49.45
CA ARG A 57 17.49 -29.93 50.12
C ARG A 57 16.82 -28.87 49.25
N PHE A 58 15.78 -29.30 48.55
CA PHE A 58 14.73 -28.42 48.05
C PHE A 58 13.93 -27.91 49.27
N ALA A 59 13.90 -26.61 49.47
CA ALA A 59 12.85 -25.93 50.21
C ALA A 59 12.64 -24.54 49.59
N PRO A 60 11.42 -24.20 49.13
CA PRO A 60 11.11 -22.84 48.71
C PRO A 60 10.77 -22.05 49.97
N GLN A 61 11.50 -20.98 50.24
CA GLN A 61 11.09 -19.99 51.24
C GLN A 61 10.93 -18.65 50.53
N LEU A 62 9.66 -18.32 50.28
CA LEU A 62 9.18 -16.97 50.07
C LEU A 62 9.57 -16.14 51.30
N ALA A 63 10.52 -15.22 51.12
CA ALA A 63 10.83 -14.21 52.12
C ALA A 63 10.69 -12.83 51.48
N PHE A 64 9.67 -12.11 51.94
CA PHE A 64 9.50 -10.68 51.78
C PHE A 64 10.79 -9.96 52.22
N ALA A 65 11.41 -9.22 51.31
CA ALA A 65 12.54 -8.35 51.66
C ALA A 65 12.00 -7.07 52.31
N ALA A 66 12.00 -7.06 53.65
CA ALA A 66 11.94 -5.84 54.43
C ALA A 66 13.31 -5.13 54.34
N ALA A 67 13.30 -3.91 53.83
CA ALA A 67 14.45 -3.02 53.87
C ALA A 67 14.79 -2.67 55.32
N SER A 68 15.97 -3.06 55.79
CA SER A 68 16.60 -2.43 56.95
C SER A 68 18.06 -2.16 56.61
N GLY A 69 18.41 -0.88 56.71
CA GLY A 69 19.77 -0.40 56.54
C GLY A 69 20.66 -0.88 57.68
N GLY A 70 21.87 -1.27 57.33
CA GLY A 70 22.96 -1.55 58.25
C GLY A 70 24.26 -1.15 57.59
N GLY A 71 24.77 0.02 57.97
CA GLY A 71 26.11 0.46 57.60
C GLY A 71 27.17 -0.43 58.26
N GLY A 72 28.16 -0.81 57.47
CA GLY A 72 29.36 -1.50 57.92
C GLY A 72 30.54 -1.01 57.09
N SER A 73 31.31 -0.08 57.65
CA SER A 73 32.58 0.40 57.11
C SER A 73 33.68 -0.63 57.31
N GLY A 74 34.38 -1.01 56.25
CA GLY A 74 35.60 -1.81 56.36
C GLY A 74 36.39 -1.91 55.06
N GLY A 75 37.60 -1.34 55.08
CA GLY A 75 38.73 -1.84 54.30
C GLY A 75 38.92 -1.32 52.88
N ALA A 76 39.76 -0.30 52.73
CA ALA A 76 40.34 0.11 51.46
C ALA A 76 41.40 -0.92 50.99
N GLY A 77 41.17 -1.50 49.82
CA GLY A 77 42.12 -2.23 49.01
C GLY A 77 41.73 -2.02 47.54
N GLY A 78 42.30 -0.98 46.93
CA GLY A 78 41.96 -0.57 45.57
C GLY A 78 42.65 -1.41 44.52
N GLU A 79 41.98 -2.47 44.06
CA GLU A 79 42.17 -2.99 42.71
C GLU A 79 41.14 -2.30 41.81
N ALA A 80 41.62 -1.73 40.68
CA ALA A 80 40.75 -1.14 39.69
C ALA A 80 39.71 -2.19 39.25
N PRO A 81 38.40 -1.88 39.23
CA PRO A 81 37.40 -2.88 38.92
C PRO A 81 37.66 -3.42 37.51
N GLU A 82 38.06 -4.68 37.42
CA GLU A 82 38.12 -5.41 36.16
C GLU A 82 36.72 -5.32 35.54
N SER A 83 36.62 -4.76 34.34
CA SER A 83 35.34 -4.53 33.67
C SER A 83 34.74 -5.88 33.28
N ARG A 84 34.06 -6.54 34.20
CA ARG A 84 33.37 -7.80 33.95
C ARG A 84 32.24 -7.50 32.97
N GLY A 85 32.36 -8.03 31.76
CA GLY A 85 31.30 -7.95 30.76
C GLY A 85 29.99 -8.53 31.30
N PRO A 86 28.84 -8.20 30.68
CA PRO A 86 27.55 -8.69 31.13
C PRO A 86 27.53 -10.23 31.14
N ASP A 87 26.97 -10.80 32.20
CA ASP A 87 26.82 -12.25 32.33
C ASP A 87 26.10 -12.83 31.10
N ARG A 88 26.51 -14.03 30.66
CA ARG A 88 25.94 -14.73 29.48
C ARG A 88 24.41 -14.73 29.47
N ARG A 89 23.79 -14.96 30.63
CA ARG A 89 22.33 -14.96 30.79
C ARG A 89 21.70 -13.59 30.51
N THR A 90 22.37 -12.52 30.95
CA THR A 90 21.93 -11.14 30.74
C THR A 90 22.09 -10.75 29.28
N PHE A 91 23.21 -11.12 28.66
CA PHE A 91 23.44 -10.93 27.23
C PHE A 91 22.38 -11.65 26.38
N LEU A 92 22.14 -12.96 26.61
CA LEU A 92 21.19 -13.74 25.81
C LEU A 92 19.74 -13.26 26.00
N ARG A 93 19.33 -12.88 27.22
CA ARG A 93 17.98 -12.32 27.46
C ARG A 93 17.82 -10.95 26.79
N GLY A 94 18.85 -10.10 26.85
CA GLY A 94 18.85 -8.81 26.17
C GLY A 94 18.80 -8.94 24.64
N ALA A 95 19.62 -9.83 24.07
CA ALA A 95 19.64 -10.10 22.64
C ALA A 95 18.30 -10.67 22.15
N LEU A 96 17.73 -11.66 22.86
CA LEU A 96 16.43 -12.22 22.54
C LEU A 96 15.34 -11.15 22.64
N GLY A 97 15.28 -10.41 23.74
CA GLY A 97 14.29 -9.34 23.93
C GLY A 97 14.36 -8.25 22.86
N LEU A 98 15.57 -7.77 22.51
CA LEU A 98 15.74 -6.78 21.46
C LEU A 98 15.33 -7.32 20.08
N SER A 99 15.68 -8.57 19.77
CA SER A 99 15.28 -9.21 18.50
C SER A 99 13.76 -9.39 18.41
N SER A 100 13.10 -9.81 19.49
CA SER A 100 11.65 -9.97 19.54
C SER A 100 10.93 -8.62 19.43
N LEU A 101 11.44 -7.57 20.10
CA LEU A 101 10.89 -6.22 19.97
C LEU A 101 11.07 -5.66 18.56
N GLY A 102 12.24 -5.89 17.94
CA GLY A 102 12.48 -5.53 16.55
C GLY A 102 11.52 -6.25 15.60
N ALA A 103 11.31 -7.55 15.79
CA ALA A 103 10.38 -8.34 15.00
C ALA A 103 8.94 -7.83 15.14
N VAL A 104 8.43 -7.68 16.37
CA VAL A 104 7.07 -7.19 16.64
C VAL A 104 6.90 -5.76 16.15
N GLY A 105 7.88 -4.88 16.38
CA GLY A 105 7.86 -3.50 15.92
C GLY A 105 7.83 -3.40 14.39
N SER A 106 8.62 -4.21 13.69
CA SER A 106 8.64 -4.25 12.22
C SER A 106 7.33 -4.78 11.64
N PHE A 107 6.77 -5.83 12.23
CA PHE A 107 5.47 -6.36 11.82
C PHE A 107 4.36 -5.33 12.07
N GLY A 108 4.33 -4.73 13.26
CA GLY A 108 3.36 -3.69 13.61
C GLY A 108 3.45 -2.47 12.68
N ALA A 109 4.65 -2.01 12.38
CA ALA A 109 4.86 -0.91 11.42
C ALA A 109 4.39 -1.29 10.02
N ALA A 110 4.67 -2.52 9.56
CA ALA A 110 4.21 -3.01 8.26
C ALA A 110 2.68 -3.14 8.20
N SER A 111 2.03 -3.63 9.27
CA SER A 111 0.57 -3.72 9.35
C SER A 111 -0.09 -2.34 9.31
N ILE A 112 0.48 -1.36 10.01
CA ILE A 112 -0.01 0.03 9.95
C ILE A 112 0.21 0.61 8.57
N ALA A 113 1.40 0.43 7.97
CA ALA A 113 1.69 0.92 6.62
C ALA A 113 0.76 0.32 5.57
N PHE A 114 0.39 -0.96 5.72
CA PHE A 114 -0.57 -1.63 4.83
C PHE A 114 -2.00 -1.11 5.01
N LEU A 115 -2.41 -0.79 6.23
CA LEU A 115 -3.75 -0.26 6.53
C LEU A 115 -3.87 1.25 6.30
N TRP A 116 -2.74 1.97 6.22
CA TRP A 116 -2.75 3.40 6.05
C TRP A 116 -3.35 3.74 4.68
N PRO A 117 -4.36 4.62 4.62
CA PRO A 117 -4.99 4.96 3.35
C PRO A 117 -3.95 5.59 2.42
N ASP A 118 -3.84 5.06 1.20
CA ASP A 118 -3.00 5.66 0.18
C ASP A 118 -3.68 6.94 -0.30
N THR A 119 -3.09 8.09 0.02
CA THR A 119 -3.60 9.41 -0.39
C THR A 119 -3.23 9.76 -1.82
N ARG A 120 -2.70 8.81 -2.60
CA ARG A 120 -2.15 9.03 -3.95
C ARG A 120 -3.18 8.95 -5.07
N GLY A 121 -4.47 9.08 -4.77
CA GLY A 121 -5.53 9.13 -5.78
C GLY A 121 -5.90 7.73 -6.29
N GLY A 122 -6.86 7.11 -5.60
CA GLY A 122 -7.57 5.94 -6.10
C GLY A 122 -9.05 6.28 -6.28
N PHE A 123 -9.88 5.26 -6.52
CA PHE A 123 -11.33 5.41 -6.52
C PHE A 123 -11.83 6.16 -5.28
N GLY A 124 -12.69 7.16 -5.47
CA GLY A 124 -13.11 8.10 -4.43
C GLY A 124 -12.32 9.41 -4.42
N ALA A 125 -11.64 9.73 -5.53
CA ALA A 125 -10.97 11.00 -5.78
C ALA A 125 -11.20 11.45 -7.23
N VAL A 126 -10.82 12.69 -7.54
CA VAL A 126 -10.71 13.15 -8.92
C VAL A 126 -9.47 12.52 -9.53
N LEU A 127 -9.66 11.75 -10.60
CA LEU A 127 -8.60 10.98 -11.26
C LEU A 127 -8.31 11.60 -12.63
N GLU A 128 -7.06 11.96 -12.86
CA GLU A 128 -6.59 12.40 -14.17
C GLU A 128 -6.47 11.18 -15.09
N VAL A 129 -7.15 11.23 -16.25
CA VAL A 129 -7.10 10.17 -17.26
C VAL A 129 -5.93 10.41 -18.20
N GLY A 130 -5.80 11.66 -18.69
CA GLY A 130 -4.81 12.03 -19.70
C GLY A 130 -5.27 13.24 -20.51
N HIS A 131 -4.56 13.55 -21.60
CA HIS A 131 -4.97 14.60 -22.54
C HIS A 131 -6.21 14.16 -23.32
N VAL A 132 -7.17 15.06 -23.55
CA VAL A 132 -8.45 14.70 -24.18
C VAL A 132 -8.28 14.03 -25.54
N ASP A 133 -7.35 14.53 -26.36
CA ASP A 133 -7.10 14.00 -27.71
C ASP A 133 -6.57 12.56 -27.66
N ASP A 134 -5.68 12.26 -26.72
CA ASP A 134 -5.12 10.91 -26.54
C ASP A 134 -6.23 9.95 -26.09
N VAL A 135 -7.08 10.37 -25.16
CA VAL A 135 -8.23 9.57 -24.71
C VAL A 135 -9.22 9.32 -25.85
N LEU A 136 -9.48 10.30 -26.71
CA LEU A 136 -10.35 10.12 -27.87
C LEU A 136 -9.77 9.14 -28.89
N ASN A 137 -8.45 9.17 -29.10
CA ASN A 137 -7.76 8.19 -29.94
C ASN A 137 -7.84 6.79 -29.33
N ASP A 138 -7.60 6.65 -28.02
CA ASP A 138 -7.71 5.38 -27.31
C ASP A 138 -9.13 4.79 -27.38
N ILE A 139 -10.16 5.64 -27.32
CA ILE A 139 -11.57 5.23 -27.51
C ILE A 139 -11.79 4.71 -28.94
N ASP A 140 -11.26 5.40 -29.94
CA ASP A 140 -11.42 4.99 -31.35
C ASP A 140 -10.64 3.70 -31.65
N GLU A 141 -9.44 3.52 -31.08
CA GLU A 141 -8.65 2.29 -31.18
C GLU A 141 -9.31 1.11 -30.44
N ALA A 142 -10.00 1.38 -29.33
CA ALA A 142 -10.77 0.41 -28.57
C ALA A 142 -12.21 0.25 -29.09
N ASP A 143 -12.44 0.53 -30.39
CA ASP A 143 -13.70 0.20 -31.04
C ASP A 143 -14.94 0.92 -30.42
N GLY A 144 -14.70 2.09 -29.81
CA GLY A 144 -15.69 3.01 -29.26
C GLY A 144 -15.83 3.01 -27.73
N ALA A 145 -15.03 2.20 -27.01
CA ALA A 145 -15.16 2.03 -25.57
C ALA A 145 -13.81 1.80 -24.88
N PHE A 146 -13.30 2.82 -24.20
CA PHE A 146 -12.04 2.72 -23.46
C PHE A 146 -12.25 2.32 -21.99
N GLU A 147 -11.40 1.44 -21.47
CA GLU A 147 -11.43 0.99 -20.08
C GLU A 147 -10.45 1.81 -19.22
N PHE A 148 -11.00 2.65 -18.33
CA PHE A 148 -10.23 3.37 -17.32
C PHE A 148 -10.22 2.60 -15.99
N THR A 149 -9.27 1.67 -15.86
CA THR A 149 -9.16 0.79 -14.68
C THR A 149 -9.02 1.53 -13.34
N PRO A 150 -8.23 2.61 -13.19
CA PRO A 150 -8.06 3.30 -11.90
C PRO A 150 -9.38 3.84 -11.33
N GLY A 151 -10.25 4.37 -12.19
CA GLY A 151 -11.57 4.88 -11.82
C GLY A 151 -12.69 3.85 -11.90
N ARG A 152 -12.40 2.61 -12.31
CA ARG A 152 -13.41 1.59 -12.63
C ARG A 152 -14.47 2.11 -13.60
N ALA A 153 -14.05 2.94 -14.56
CA ALA A 153 -14.93 3.62 -15.49
C ALA A 153 -14.75 3.06 -16.91
N ARG A 154 -15.79 3.23 -17.71
CA ARG A 154 -15.81 3.01 -19.15
C ARG A 154 -16.03 4.37 -19.81
N LEU A 155 -15.09 4.79 -20.63
CA LEU A 155 -15.14 6.06 -21.32
C LEU A 155 -15.66 5.83 -22.73
N VAL A 156 -16.67 6.59 -23.13
CA VAL A 156 -17.25 6.58 -24.47
C VAL A 156 -17.28 7.98 -25.03
N ARG A 157 -17.24 8.10 -26.36
CA ARG A 157 -17.45 9.38 -27.02
C ARG A 157 -18.90 9.84 -26.81
N TYR A 158 -19.05 11.11 -26.48
CA TYR A 158 -20.33 11.80 -26.34
C TYR A 158 -20.34 13.04 -27.23
N ASP A 159 -21.46 13.23 -27.91
CA ASP A 159 -21.74 14.43 -28.68
C ASP A 159 -22.99 15.08 -28.07
N PRO A 160 -22.91 16.33 -27.58
CA PRO A 160 -24.06 17.01 -27.01
C PRO A 160 -25.17 17.29 -28.04
N GLU A 161 -24.86 17.34 -29.35
CA GLU A 161 -25.87 17.58 -30.39
C GLU A 161 -26.88 16.42 -30.53
N ASP A 162 -26.49 15.21 -30.14
CA ASP A 162 -27.35 14.03 -30.18
C ASP A 162 -28.35 13.98 -29.00
N ASP A 163 -28.07 14.70 -27.90
CA ASP A 163 -28.83 14.63 -26.64
C ASP A 163 -29.91 15.71 -26.57
N THR A 164 -31.08 15.45 -27.17
CA THR A 164 -32.17 16.43 -27.25
C THR A 164 -32.82 16.81 -25.92
N GLU A 165 -32.58 16.01 -24.88
CA GLU A 165 -33.14 16.20 -23.54
C GLU A 165 -32.14 16.86 -22.57
N ASP A 166 -30.94 17.22 -23.07
CA ASP A 166 -29.85 17.80 -22.28
C ASP A 166 -29.48 16.94 -21.05
N ALA A 167 -29.73 15.64 -21.12
CA ALA A 167 -29.71 14.73 -19.97
C ALA A 167 -28.30 14.56 -19.39
N TYR A 168 -27.26 14.75 -20.22
CA TYR A 168 -25.87 14.50 -19.84
C TYR A 168 -24.99 15.75 -19.82
N LEU A 169 -25.52 16.94 -20.13
CA LEU A 169 -24.75 18.18 -20.13
C LEU A 169 -24.07 18.44 -18.79
N GLU A 170 -24.76 18.24 -17.67
CA GLU A 170 -24.16 18.47 -16.35
C GLU A 170 -22.97 17.52 -16.07
N LEU A 171 -23.03 16.30 -16.60
CA LEU A 171 -21.98 15.30 -16.41
C LEU A 171 -20.74 15.60 -17.26
N THR A 172 -20.93 16.28 -18.38
CA THR A 172 -19.90 16.56 -19.39
C THR A 172 -19.47 18.02 -19.42
N GLN A 173 -19.57 18.71 -18.28
CA GLN A 173 -19.16 20.12 -18.14
C GLN A 173 -19.93 21.03 -19.11
N GLU A 174 -21.27 20.97 -19.07
CA GLU A 174 -22.18 21.69 -19.97
C GLU A 174 -21.96 21.36 -21.46
N GLY A 175 -21.53 20.12 -21.76
CA GLY A 175 -21.26 19.66 -23.12
C GLY A 175 -19.86 20.01 -23.65
N GLU A 176 -19.00 20.64 -22.85
CA GLU A 176 -17.61 20.93 -23.23
C GLU A 176 -16.77 19.64 -23.36
N SER A 177 -17.09 18.60 -22.58
CA SER A 177 -16.40 17.31 -22.66
C SER A 177 -17.00 16.38 -23.72
N PRO A 178 -16.21 15.93 -24.71
CA PRO A 178 -16.65 14.97 -25.73
C PRO A 178 -16.63 13.51 -25.22
N VAL A 179 -16.52 13.31 -23.91
CA VAL A 179 -16.41 11.99 -23.28
C VAL A 179 -17.46 11.86 -22.19
N LEU A 180 -18.10 10.70 -22.12
CA LEU A 180 -18.96 10.30 -21.01
C LEU A 180 -18.29 9.17 -20.23
N ALA A 181 -18.26 9.30 -18.90
CA ALA A 181 -17.71 8.28 -18.00
C ALA A 181 -18.82 7.44 -17.36
N LEU A 182 -18.92 6.19 -17.79
CA LEU A 182 -19.86 5.21 -17.26
C LEU A 182 -19.17 4.37 -16.18
N TYR A 183 -19.84 4.14 -15.06
CA TYR A 183 -19.35 3.24 -14.04
C TYR A 183 -19.47 1.80 -14.53
N GLN A 184 -18.37 1.04 -14.50
CA GLN A 184 -18.34 -0.33 -15.04
C GLN A 184 -19.22 -1.33 -14.26
N VAL A 185 -19.81 -0.91 -13.14
CA VAL A 185 -20.56 -1.77 -12.21
C VAL A 185 -22.03 -1.80 -12.59
N CYS A 186 -22.54 -3.01 -12.83
CA CYS A 186 -23.93 -3.26 -13.17
C CYS A 186 -24.86 -2.89 -12.00
N PRO A 187 -25.86 -2.00 -12.19
CA PRO A 187 -26.85 -1.63 -11.18
C PRO A 187 -27.73 -2.78 -10.66
N HIS A 188 -27.69 -3.95 -11.30
CA HIS A 188 -28.43 -5.13 -10.83
C HIS A 188 -27.85 -5.67 -9.52
N LEU A 189 -26.62 -6.21 -9.57
CA LEU A 189 -25.95 -6.90 -8.44
C LEU A 189 -24.43 -6.64 -8.40
N GLY A 190 -23.93 -5.71 -9.21
CA GLY A 190 -22.54 -5.23 -9.13
C GLY A 190 -21.50 -5.98 -9.96
N CYS A 191 -21.90 -6.81 -10.93
CA CYS A 191 -20.96 -7.40 -11.89
C CYS A 191 -20.32 -6.31 -12.77
N ALA A 192 -19.07 -6.50 -13.20
CA ALA A 192 -18.47 -5.66 -14.24
C ALA A 192 -19.18 -5.87 -15.58
N VAL A 193 -19.49 -4.78 -16.30
CA VAL A 193 -20.15 -4.81 -17.60
C VAL A 193 -19.12 -4.62 -18.72
N PRO A 194 -18.85 -5.66 -19.54
CA PRO A 194 -17.95 -5.54 -20.68
C PRO A 194 -18.61 -4.83 -21.87
N TRP A 195 -17.76 -4.27 -22.74
CA TRP A 195 -18.16 -3.81 -24.06
C TRP A 195 -18.36 -5.01 -24.99
N CYS A 196 -19.41 -4.98 -25.81
CA CYS A 196 -19.62 -5.96 -26.85
C CYS A 196 -19.33 -5.36 -28.22
N ASP A 197 -18.28 -5.83 -28.88
CA ASP A 197 -17.83 -5.29 -30.17
C ASP A 197 -18.84 -5.50 -31.30
N SER A 198 -19.61 -6.60 -31.26
CA SER A 198 -20.61 -6.89 -32.30
C SER A 198 -21.86 -6.03 -32.16
N SER A 199 -22.39 -5.89 -30.95
CA SER A 199 -23.63 -5.13 -30.71
C SER A 199 -23.41 -3.64 -30.48
N ARG A 200 -22.18 -3.22 -30.18
CA ARG A 200 -21.79 -1.89 -29.71
C ARG A 200 -22.57 -1.46 -28.46
N TRP A 201 -22.92 -2.43 -27.62
CA TRP A 201 -23.67 -2.28 -26.38
C TRP A 201 -22.85 -2.81 -25.19
N TRP A 202 -23.23 -2.38 -23.98
CA TRP A 202 -22.70 -2.93 -22.74
C TRP A 202 -23.55 -4.11 -22.30
N GLU A 203 -22.98 -5.32 -22.28
CA GLU A 203 -23.74 -6.55 -22.04
C GLU A 203 -23.20 -7.30 -20.83
N CYS A 204 -23.97 -7.33 -19.75
CA CYS A 204 -23.55 -7.94 -18.49
C CYS A 204 -23.73 -9.47 -18.53
N PRO A 205 -22.65 -10.27 -18.42
CA PRO A 205 -22.71 -11.73 -18.57
C PRO A 205 -23.38 -12.45 -17.39
N CYS A 206 -23.63 -11.75 -16.28
CA CYS A 206 -24.20 -12.39 -15.09
C CYS A 206 -25.68 -12.75 -15.24
N HIS A 207 -26.48 -11.81 -15.79
CA HIS A 207 -27.94 -11.99 -15.92
C HIS A 207 -28.48 -11.29 -17.18
N ALA A 208 -27.63 -11.10 -18.20
CA ALA A 208 -27.98 -10.50 -19.48
C ALA A 208 -28.65 -9.12 -19.38
N SER A 209 -28.17 -8.26 -18.47
CA SER A 209 -28.56 -6.84 -18.51
C SER A 209 -27.80 -6.16 -19.64
N ALA A 210 -28.51 -5.48 -20.53
CA ALA A 210 -27.95 -4.83 -21.70
C ALA A 210 -28.22 -3.32 -21.64
N TYR A 211 -27.22 -2.54 -22.03
CA TYR A 211 -27.26 -1.09 -22.09
C TYR A 211 -26.72 -0.62 -23.44
N ASN A 212 -27.26 0.48 -23.99
CA ASN A 212 -26.72 1.07 -25.21
C ASN A 212 -25.32 1.66 -24.98
N ARG A 213 -24.68 2.17 -26.02
CA ARG A 213 -23.37 2.86 -25.95
C ARG A 213 -23.23 3.82 -24.76
N TRP A 214 -24.26 4.59 -24.45
CA TRP A 214 -24.25 5.64 -23.41
C TRP A 214 -24.73 5.14 -22.03
N GLY A 215 -24.83 3.82 -21.85
CA GLY A 215 -25.17 3.18 -20.59
C GLY A 215 -26.66 3.22 -20.24
N GLU A 216 -27.54 3.61 -21.16
CA GLU A 216 -28.98 3.60 -20.92
C GLU A 216 -29.53 2.17 -21.01
N PHE A 217 -30.46 1.84 -20.12
CA PHE A 217 -31.04 0.50 -20.03
C PHE A 217 -31.79 0.12 -21.32
N GLN A 218 -31.50 -1.08 -21.83
CA GLN A 218 -32.17 -1.67 -22.98
C GLN A 218 -32.90 -2.98 -22.62
N ASP A 219 -32.25 -3.89 -21.90
CA ASP A 219 -32.84 -5.19 -21.56
C ASP A 219 -32.30 -5.77 -20.23
N GLY A 220 -33.00 -6.79 -19.71
CA GLY A 220 -32.59 -7.60 -18.56
C GLY A 220 -33.14 -7.14 -17.20
N PRO A 221 -32.61 -7.68 -16.09
CA PRO A 221 -33.14 -7.46 -14.73
C PRO A 221 -32.64 -6.19 -14.03
N ALA A 222 -31.66 -5.45 -14.57
CA ALA A 222 -31.13 -4.25 -13.91
C ALA A 222 -32.17 -3.14 -13.75
N PRO A 223 -32.35 -2.54 -12.56
CA PRO A 223 -33.46 -1.62 -12.28
C PRO A 223 -33.35 -0.24 -12.95
N ARG A 224 -32.17 0.12 -13.47
CA ARG A 224 -31.84 1.40 -14.12
C ARG A 224 -30.68 1.22 -15.10
N GLY A 225 -30.34 2.26 -15.85
CA GLY A 225 -29.12 2.34 -16.68
C GLY A 225 -27.84 2.38 -15.83
N MET A 226 -26.68 2.23 -16.47
CA MET A 226 -25.38 2.29 -15.82
C MET A 226 -25.17 3.62 -15.11
N ASP A 227 -24.60 3.55 -13.91
CA ASP A 227 -24.24 4.73 -13.14
C ASP A 227 -23.09 5.47 -13.83
N ARG A 228 -22.86 6.74 -13.46
CA ARG A 228 -21.95 7.64 -14.17
C ARG A 228 -21.10 8.45 -13.22
N PHE A 229 -20.06 9.04 -13.78
CA PHE A 229 -19.17 9.98 -13.12
C PHE A 229 -19.19 11.32 -13.84
N ARG A 230 -18.97 12.40 -13.08
CA ARG A 230 -18.73 13.72 -13.67
C ARG A 230 -17.35 13.71 -14.32
N VAL A 231 -17.25 14.33 -15.48
CA VAL A 231 -15.98 14.57 -16.15
C VAL A 231 -15.73 16.06 -16.28
N GLU A 232 -14.47 16.45 -16.17
CA GLU A 232 -14.04 17.83 -16.25
C GLU A 232 -12.77 17.90 -17.09
N ILE A 233 -12.73 18.87 -18.00
CA ILE A 233 -11.54 19.21 -18.76
C ILE A 233 -10.91 20.44 -18.13
N SER A 234 -9.63 20.33 -17.79
CA SER A 234 -8.82 21.46 -17.33
C SER A 234 -8.40 22.35 -18.50
N ASP A 235 -8.04 23.61 -18.22
CA ASP A 235 -7.55 24.57 -19.23
C ASP A 235 -6.34 24.04 -20.04
N ASP A 236 -5.56 23.13 -19.45
CA ASP A 236 -4.40 22.47 -20.07
C ASP A 236 -4.78 21.28 -20.98
N GLY A 237 -6.07 21.01 -21.20
CA GLY A 237 -6.58 19.93 -22.06
C GLY A 237 -6.59 18.55 -21.41
N ILE A 238 -6.40 18.47 -20.09
CA ILE A 238 -6.41 17.21 -19.33
C ILE A 238 -7.84 16.84 -18.94
N LEU A 239 -8.26 15.64 -19.33
CA LEU A 239 -9.50 15.01 -18.89
C LEU A 239 -9.34 14.42 -17.49
N SER A 240 -10.24 14.80 -16.59
CA SER A 240 -10.36 14.22 -15.26
C SER A 240 -11.74 13.64 -15.05
N VAL A 241 -11.81 12.56 -14.28
CA VAL A 241 -13.05 11.87 -13.90
C VAL A 241 -13.19 11.96 -12.38
N ASP A 242 -14.28 12.56 -11.91
CA ASP A 242 -14.60 12.63 -10.50
C ASP A 242 -15.29 11.34 -10.04
N THR A 243 -14.55 10.52 -9.27
CA THR A 243 -15.08 9.26 -8.70
C THR A 243 -15.54 9.41 -7.25
N THR A 244 -15.61 10.64 -6.72
CA THR A 244 -16.07 10.91 -5.35
C THR A 244 -17.58 10.72 -5.20
N GLU A 245 -18.34 11.05 -6.25
CA GLU A 245 -19.79 10.89 -6.33
C GLU A 245 -20.15 9.93 -7.47
N ILE A 246 -20.97 8.93 -7.16
CA ILE A 246 -21.55 8.04 -8.16
C ILE A 246 -22.94 8.56 -8.47
N ILE A 247 -23.17 8.97 -9.71
CA ILE A 247 -24.45 9.50 -10.16
C ILE A 247 -25.26 8.36 -10.74
N ASP A 248 -26.46 8.13 -10.19
CA ASP A 248 -27.31 7.03 -10.63
C ASP A 248 -27.70 7.19 -12.11
N GLY A 249 -27.65 6.08 -12.85
CA GLY A 249 -28.08 6.04 -14.25
C GLY A 249 -29.59 6.30 -14.43
N PRO A 250 -30.04 6.55 -15.67
CA PRO A 250 -31.43 6.89 -15.96
C PRO A 250 -32.35 5.74 -15.58
N SER A 251 -33.58 6.08 -15.19
CA SER A 251 -34.56 5.04 -14.86
C SER A 251 -34.98 4.26 -16.11
N ARG A 252 -35.52 3.05 -15.92
CA ARG A 252 -35.99 2.21 -17.03
C ARG A 252 -36.97 2.96 -17.93
N GLY A 253 -36.69 2.98 -19.23
CA GLY A 253 -37.53 3.61 -20.25
C GLY A 253 -37.24 5.09 -20.51
N GLN A 254 -36.30 5.70 -19.76
CA GLN A 254 -35.75 7.02 -20.09
C GLN A 254 -34.52 6.83 -20.98
N GLN A 255 -34.74 6.86 -22.30
CA GLN A 255 -33.69 6.84 -23.30
C GLN A 255 -33.68 8.20 -23.99
N SER A 256 -32.65 9.01 -23.75
CA SER A 256 -32.46 10.25 -24.51
C SER A 256 -31.69 9.98 -25.80
N LEU A 257 -30.83 8.95 -25.81
CA LEU A 257 -29.97 8.62 -26.96
C LEU A 257 -30.35 7.26 -27.55
N ILE A 258 -31.14 7.29 -28.62
CA ILE A 258 -31.61 6.07 -29.30
C ILE A 258 -30.50 5.51 -30.18
N GLN A 259 -29.91 4.39 -29.78
CA GLN A 259 -29.02 3.58 -30.62
C GLN A 259 -29.61 2.18 -30.78
N PRO A 260 -30.01 1.78 -32.00
CA PRO A 260 -30.38 0.40 -32.27
C PRO A 260 -29.15 -0.50 -32.14
N ARG A 261 -29.37 -1.77 -31.82
CA ARG A 261 -28.28 -2.72 -31.74
C ARG A 261 -27.67 -2.99 -33.12
N GLU A 262 -26.36 -2.86 -33.24
CA GLU A 262 -25.66 -2.94 -34.55
C GLU A 262 -25.42 -4.38 -35.01
N GLY A 263 -25.32 -5.33 -34.08
CA GLY A 263 -25.04 -6.73 -34.39
C GLY A 263 -25.50 -7.72 -33.32
N ASP A 264 -24.90 -8.91 -33.33
CA ASP A 264 -25.26 -10.02 -32.44
C ASP A 264 -24.84 -9.74 -30.98
N ALA A 265 -25.49 -10.44 -30.05
CA ALA A 265 -25.27 -10.28 -28.62
C ALA A 265 -23.99 -11.03 -28.26
N CYS A 266 -23.23 -10.50 -27.33
CA CYS A 266 -22.13 -11.21 -26.70
C CYS A 266 -22.61 -12.15 -25.59
N VAL A 267 -23.83 -11.97 -25.04
CA VAL A 267 -24.41 -12.77 -23.96
C VAL A 267 -25.67 -13.54 -24.33
#